data_AF-A0A423XFH9-F1
#
_entry.id   AF-A0A423XFH9-F1
#
_cell.length_a   1.000
_cell.length_b   1.000
_cell.length_c   1.000
_cell.angle_alpha   90.00
_cell.angle_beta   90.00
_cell.angle_gamma   90.00
#
_symmetry.space_group_name_H-M   'P 1'
#
loop_
_entity.id
_entity.type
_entity.pdbx_description
1 polymer ?
#
loop_
_entity_poly.entity_id
_entity_poly.type
_entity_poly.pdbx_seq_one_letter_code
_entity_poly.pdbx_strand_id
1 'polypeptide(L)'
;MTIRSGDSVYQCLANLTVALEQVGQLNSAEYNGAAGALSLLPTAGALLGAPTREMWIVYKLVPLAGVLSMFLGLGASITPSNVGDYDPEEPFSYGGFMPTTRLSPAERDPPSRRTSLDEFQQGGSPIQPMVEEPKSPADVFADEVKKRAGDDRGGGFLLGVWMAMILQFTLIIVILVPMYYAQRGSVITWWCRVWGWMWFWYFLITVVSVFDNIIAAPFTHSWTIRVSRRPTGIILDRDHNSPRITDTSRHANALECLEANPNTSQRILISNSEATTYSRTCFYVVISVQGISTLHAIAQILSKGASVAVFAFGTALFASATMLSISVALMVLCLLLPSGVAGRVVAMWIVSQVSRQNKPILHKMVKSKAEAAKYFHAIAKQDIQMEAMGHVILDGYIVKSRSKWFSAATYIGLLATPYDVIALAEKSSRGLHYSAANRPSFVGMQPPQAFMSPSFTGRSEETTLLYNP
;
A
#
# COMPACT_ATOMS: atom_id res chain seq x y z
N MET A 1 13.64 -46.00 -13.71
CA MET A 1 12.50 -45.46 -14.48
C MET A 1 11.91 -44.29 -13.71
N THR A 2 11.71 -43.14 -14.34
CA THR A 2 10.93 -42.05 -13.72
C THR A 2 9.46 -42.36 -13.95
N ILE A 3 8.61 -42.31 -12.92
CA ILE A 3 7.17 -42.65 -13.07
C ILE A 3 6.48 -41.83 -14.16
N ARG A 4 6.95 -40.58 -14.34
CA ARG A 4 6.47 -39.65 -15.36
C ARG A 4 7.13 -39.81 -16.74
N SER A 5 8.02 -40.80 -16.96
CA SER A 5 8.58 -41.05 -18.30
C SER A 5 7.52 -41.73 -19.18
N GLY A 6 7.26 -41.13 -20.34
CA GLY A 6 6.32 -41.64 -21.33
C GLY A 6 5.66 -40.52 -22.14
N ASP A 7 5.23 -40.86 -23.35
CA ASP A 7 4.56 -39.94 -24.27
C ASP A 7 3.05 -39.85 -24.02
N SER A 8 2.48 -40.84 -23.33
CA SER A 8 1.04 -40.91 -23.03
C SER A 8 0.74 -41.01 -21.53
N VAL A 9 -0.46 -40.57 -21.13
CA VAL A 9 -0.96 -40.70 -19.75
C VAL A 9 -1.06 -42.17 -19.32
N TYR A 10 -1.43 -43.06 -20.26
CA TYR A 10 -1.51 -44.49 -20.03
C TYR A 10 -0.16 -45.10 -19.64
N GLN A 11 0.95 -44.67 -20.27
CA GLN A 11 2.29 -45.13 -19.89
C GLN A 11 2.66 -44.66 -18.48
N CYS A 12 2.32 -43.42 -18.11
CA CYS A 12 2.55 -42.89 -16.77
C CYS A 12 1.76 -43.69 -15.71
N LEU A 13 0.49 -44.00 -15.99
CA LEU A 13 -0.34 -44.83 -15.12
C LEU A 13 0.17 -46.26 -15.03
N ALA A 14 0.60 -46.88 -16.13
CA ALA A 14 1.17 -48.22 -16.12
C ALA A 14 2.45 -48.28 -15.28
N ASN A 15 3.37 -47.32 -15.46
CA ASN A 15 4.59 -47.20 -14.66
C ASN A 15 4.28 -46.97 -13.18
N LEU A 16 3.24 -46.17 -12.89
CA LEU A 16 2.76 -45.92 -11.53
C LEU A 16 2.24 -47.20 -10.88
N THR A 17 1.43 -47.99 -11.58
CA THR A 17 0.90 -49.27 -11.07
C THR A 17 2.02 -50.26 -10.78
N VAL A 18 2.98 -50.43 -11.71
CA VAL A 18 4.14 -51.30 -11.50
C VAL A 18 4.96 -50.86 -10.29
N ALA A 19 5.16 -49.55 -10.11
CA ALA A 19 5.85 -49.03 -8.94
C ALA A 19 5.07 -49.27 -7.64
N LEU A 20 3.74 -49.08 -7.63
CA LEU A 20 2.91 -49.32 -6.46
C LEU A 20 2.87 -50.80 -6.05
N GLU A 21 2.86 -51.73 -7.02
CA GLU A 21 2.94 -53.17 -6.75
C GLU A 21 4.24 -53.56 -6.04
N GLN A 22 5.36 -52.94 -6.41
CA GLN A 22 6.67 -53.21 -5.81
C GLN A 22 6.79 -52.68 -4.37
N VAL A 23 5.98 -51.69 -4.00
CA VAL A 23 6.12 -50.98 -2.74
C VAL A 23 5.41 -51.71 -1.56
N GLY A 24 4.51 -52.65 -1.85
CA GLY A 24 3.92 -53.56 -0.85
C GLY A 24 3.01 -52.90 0.20
N GLN A 25 2.46 -53.72 1.11
CA GLN A 25 1.43 -53.27 2.07
C GLN A 25 1.98 -52.39 3.22
N LEU A 26 3.22 -52.60 3.68
CA LEU A 26 3.80 -51.82 4.78
C LEU A 26 4.00 -50.34 4.40
N ASN A 27 4.39 -50.07 3.16
CA ASN A 27 4.55 -48.70 2.67
C ASN A 27 3.22 -48.03 2.29
N SER A 28 2.13 -48.80 2.12
CA SER A 28 0.80 -48.22 1.91
C SER A 28 0.32 -47.40 3.11
N ALA A 29 0.63 -47.86 4.33
CA ALA A 29 0.36 -47.12 5.56
C ALA A 29 1.19 -45.84 5.65
N GLU A 30 2.47 -45.89 5.21
CA GLU A 30 3.36 -44.72 5.16
C GLU A 30 2.81 -43.63 4.23
N TYR A 31 2.35 -44.02 3.03
CA TYR A 31 1.80 -43.08 2.05
C TYR A 31 0.44 -42.51 2.48
N ASN A 32 -0.43 -43.34 3.06
CA ASN A 32 -1.70 -42.86 3.61
C ASN A 32 -1.48 -41.89 4.77
N GLY A 33 -0.50 -42.16 5.65
CA GLY A 33 -0.12 -41.27 6.74
C GLY A 33 0.42 -39.93 6.23
N ALA A 34 1.22 -39.95 5.18
CA ALA A 34 1.76 -38.74 4.56
C ALA A 34 0.69 -37.87 3.89
N ALA A 35 -0.25 -38.49 3.16
CA ALA A 35 -1.40 -37.81 2.57
C ALA A 35 -2.28 -37.17 3.66
N GLY A 36 -2.51 -37.88 4.76
CA GLY A 36 -3.20 -37.36 5.93
C GLY A 36 -2.46 -36.21 6.61
N ALA A 37 -1.14 -36.29 6.73
CA ALA A 37 -0.35 -35.21 7.31
C ALA A 37 -0.36 -33.94 6.44
N LEU A 38 -0.26 -34.08 5.12
CA LEU A 38 -0.32 -32.95 4.19
C LEU A 38 -1.72 -32.34 4.06
N SER A 39 -2.79 -33.13 4.24
CA SER A 39 -4.16 -32.60 4.27
C SER A 39 -4.43 -31.72 5.50
N LEU A 40 -3.55 -31.73 6.51
CA LEU A 40 -3.58 -30.79 7.63
C LEU A 40 -2.92 -29.44 7.32
N LEU A 41 -2.16 -29.30 6.23
CA LEU A 41 -1.53 -28.03 5.86
C LEU A 41 -2.53 -26.87 5.73
N PRO A 42 -3.67 -27.06 5.05
CA PRO A 42 -4.71 -26.04 5.01
C PRO A 42 -5.23 -25.67 6.42
N THR A 43 -5.41 -26.66 7.30
CA THR A 43 -5.84 -26.45 8.70
C THR A 43 -4.78 -25.71 9.51
N ALA A 44 -3.51 -26.03 9.32
CA ALA A 44 -2.39 -25.32 9.93
C ALA A 44 -2.34 -23.85 9.49
N GLY A 45 -2.61 -23.58 8.20
CA GLY A 45 -2.76 -22.21 7.69
C GLY A 45 -3.88 -21.44 8.41
N ALA A 46 -5.02 -22.08 8.66
CA ALA A 46 -6.12 -21.48 9.41
C ALA A 46 -5.76 -21.21 10.88
N LEU A 47 -5.07 -22.14 11.56
CA LEU A 47 -4.65 -22.00 12.96
C LEU A 47 -3.59 -20.91 13.14
N LEU A 48 -2.59 -20.91 12.26
CA LEU A 48 -1.62 -19.83 12.22
C LEU A 48 -2.28 -18.51 11.84
N GLY A 49 -3.47 -18.55 11.25
CA GLY A 49 -4.02 -17.52 10.40
C GLY A 49 -4.98 -16.51 11.02
N ALA A 50 -5.10 -16.43 12.35
CA ALA A 50 -6.00 -15.47 12.98
C ALA A 50 -5.74 -14.04 12.43
N PRO A 51 -6.79 -13.33 11.99
CA PRO A 51 -6.65 -11.97 11.48
C PRO A 51 -6.16 -11.07 12.61
N THR A 52 -5.14 -10.27 12.32
CA THR A 52 -4.48 -9.41 13.32
C THR A 52 -4.39 -8.01 12.77
N ARG A 53 -4.82 -7.04 13.58
CA ARG A 53 -4.77 -5.61 13.25
C ARG A 53 -3.36 -5.18 12.79
N GLU A 54 -2.35 -5.72 13.45
CA GLU A 54 -0.94 -5.49 13.17
C GLU A 54 -0.61 -5.82 11.72
N MET A 55 -1.09 -6.96 11.26
CA MET A 55 -0.76 -7.46 9.94
C MET A 55 -1.42 -6.60 8.83
N TRP A 56 -2.64 -6.09 9.07
CA TRP A 56 -3.26 -5.11 8.19
C TRP A 56 -2.43 -3.81 8.11
N ILE A 57 -1.90 -3.36 9.25
CA ILE A 57 -0.99 -2.21 9.31
C ILE A 57 0.28 -2.50 8.51
N VAL A 58 0.92 -3.69 8.63
CA VAL A 58 2.07 -4.06 7.79
C VAL A 58 1.72 -3.91 6.32
N TYR A 59 0.59 -4.48 5.91
CA TYR A 59 0.16 -4.45 4.51
C TYR A 59 -0.08 -3.03 4.00
N LYS A 60 -0.61 -2.12 4.83
CA LYS A 60 -0.76 -0.71 4.45
C LYS A 60 0.56 0.07 4.45
N LEU A 61 1.45 -0.22 5.39
CA LEU A 61 2.72 0.49 5.55
C LEU A 61 3.80 0.04 4.56
N VAL A 62 3.88 -1.27 4.33
CA VAL A 62 4.87 -1.94 3.47
C VAL A 62 4.13 -3.08 2.74
N PRO A 63 3.37 -2.78 1.67
CA PRO A 63 2.54 -3.76 0.97
C PRO A 63 3.28 -5.03 0.58
N LEU A 64 4.52 -4.90 0.08
CA LEU A 64 5.35 -6.03 -0.26
C LEU A 64 5.61 -6.96 0.94
N ALA A 65 5.94 -6.42 2.13
CA ALA A 65 6.13 -7.22 3.34
C ALA A 65 4.82 -7.89 3.77
N GLY A 66 3.68 -7.21 3.63
CA GLY A 66 2.37 -7.80 3.88
C GLY A 66 2.10 -9.00 2.96
N VAL A 67 2.37 -8.88 1.67
CA VAL A 67 2.24 -9.98 0.69
C VAL A 67 3.19 -11.13 1.02
N LEU A 68 4.47 -10.86 1.30
CA LEU A 68 5.43 -11.90 1.73
C LEU A 68 4.96 -12.62 2.99
N SER A 69 4.34 -11.90 3.92
CA SER A 69 3.75 -12.47 5.13
C SER A 69 2.54 -13.35 4.82
N MET A 70 1.71 -13.00 3.82
CA MET A 70 0.61 -13.86 3.33
C MET A 70 1.12 -15.16 2.71
N PHE A 71 2.21 -15.10 1.93
CA PHE A 71 2.87 -16.29 1.40
C PHE A 71 3.31 -17.21 2.55
N LEU A 72 4.04 -16.68 3.54
CA LEU A 72 4.50 -17.46 4.68
C LEU A 72 3.35 -18.01 5.55
N GLY A 73 2.26 -17.26 5.64
CA GLY A 73 1.07 -17.65 6.41
C GLY A 73 0.16 -18.67 5.73
N LEU A 74 0.56 -19.31 4.62
CA LEU A 74 -0.29 -20.21 3.80
C LEU A 74 -1.64 -19.59 3.41
N GLY A 75 -1.67 -18.29 3.17
CA GLY A 75 -2.92 -17.62 2.85
C GLY A 75 -3.83 -17.36 4.06
N ALA A 76 -3.27 -17.26 5.26
CA ALA A 76 -3.97 -16.69 6.39
C ALA A 76 -4.58 -15.31 6.10
N SER A 77 -5.76 -15.05 6.67
CA SER A 77 -6.35 -13.71 6.63
C SER A 77 -5.56 -12.74 7.53
N ILE A 78 -5.46 -11.50 7.09
CA ILE A 78 -4.67 -10.42 7.65
C ILE A 78 -5.57 -9.26 8.11
N THR A 79 -6.72 -9.09 7.48
CA THR A 79 -7.68 -8.03 7.79
C THR A 79 -8.51 -8.37 9.02
N PRO A 80 -8.56 -7.50 10.05
CA PRO A 80 -9.51 -7.67 11.14
C PRO A 80 -10.95 -7.61 10.62
N SER A 81 -11.81 -8.45 11.18
CA SER A 81 -13.23 -8.54 10.78
C SER A 81 -14.10 -7.45 11.42
N ASN A 82 -13.66 -6.89 12.55
CA ASN A 82 -14.42 -5.87 13.27
C ASN A 82 -13.93 -4.47 12.91
N VAL A 83 -14.87 -3.53 12.70
CA VAL A 83 -14.56 -2.12 12.39
C VAL A 83 -13.84 -1.43 13.57
N GLY A 84 -14.15 -1.82 14.81
CA GLY A 84 -13.51 -1.29 16.01
C GLY A 84 -12.00 -1.54 16.06
N ASP A 85 -11.54 -2.68 15.51
CA ASP A 85 -10.12 -3.01 15.48
C ASP A 85 -9.30 -2.06 14.60
N TYR A 86 -9.95 -1.24 13.76
CA TYR A 86 -9.28 -0.23 12.93
C TYR A 86 -9.11 1.13 13.62
N ASP A 87 -9.64 1.30 14.83
CA ASP A 87 -9.59 2.57 15.56
C ASP A 87 -8.20 2.80 16.18
N PRO A 88 -7.43 3.83 15.74
CA PRO A 88 -6.10 4.14 16.27
C PRO A 88 -6.09 4.57 17.74
N GLU A 89 -7.23 4.97 18.31
CA GLU A 89 -7.30 5.45 19.70
C GLU A 89 -7.18 4.31 20.73
N GLU A 90 -7.56 3.09 20.34
CA GLU A 90 -7.32 1.93 21.19
C GLU A 90 -5.84 1.55 21.19
N PRO A 91 -5.16 1.57 22.35
CA PRO A 91 -3.76 1.16 22.43
C PRO A 91 -3.62 -0.28 21.98
N PHE A 92 -2.55 -0.58 21.23
CA PHE A 92 -2.23 -1.93 20.76
C PHE A 92 -2.21 -2.93 21.93
N SER A 93 -3.33 -3.63 22.14
CA SER A 93 -3.45 -4.68 23.14
C SER A 93 -3.14 -6.02 22.47
N TYR A 94 -1.97 -6.56 22.78
CA TYR A 94 -1.48 -7.81 22.20
C TYR A 94 -2.29 -8.98 22.76
N GLY A 95 -3.32 -9.40 22.03
CA GLY A 95 -4.28 -10.44 22.46
C GLY A 95 -3.80 -11.90 22.30
N GLY A 96 -2.53 -12.17 21.95
CA GLY A 96 -2.07 -13.54 21.67
C GLY A 96 -0.68 -13.88 22.24
N PHE A 97 -0.59 -14.99 22.97
CA PHE A 97 0.59 -15.74 23.46
C PHE A 97 1.78 -15.05 24.17
N MET A 98 2.12 -13.77 23.96
CA MET A 98 3.16 -13.07 24.75
C MET A 98 2.98 -11.55 24.76
N PRO A 99 2.51 -10.93 25.86
CA PRO A 99 2.44 -9.46 25.96
C PRO A 99 3.86 -8.88 25.98
N THR A 100 4.30 -8.27 24.87
CA THR A 100 5.62 -7.61 24.77
C THR A 100 5.56 -6.10 25.00
N THR A 101 4.38 -5.55 25.22
CA THR A 101 4.21 -4.17 25.71
C THR A 101 4.49 -4.15 27.20
N ARG A 102 5.77 -4.00 27.57
CA ARG A 102 6.07 -3.25 28.80
C ARG A 102 5.40 -1.89 28.60
N LEU A 103 4.31 -1.66 29.32
CA LEU A 103 3.73 -0.33 29.46
C LEU A 103 4.87 0.55 29.94
N SER A 104 5.49 1.31 29.02
CA SER A 104 6.27 2.46 29.43
C SER A 104 5.23 3.31 30.17
N PRO A 105 5.38 3.55 31.48
CA PRO A 105 4.43 4.36 32.23
C PRO A 105 4.28 5.63 31.42
N ALA A 106 3.05 5.93 31.01
CA ALA A 106 2.72 7.07 30.18
C ALA A 106 3.58 8.22 30.66
N GLU A 107 4.52 8.67 29.81
CA GLU A 107 5.36 9.81 30.11
C GLU A 107 4.38 10.88 30.49
N ARG A 108 4.36 11.16 31.80
CA ARG A 108 3.42 12.05 32.44
C ARG A 108 3.81 13.38 31.83
N ASP A 109 3.14 13.77 30.75
CA ASP A 109 3.27 15.11 30.20
C ASP A 109 3.15 16.01 31.43
N PRO A 110 4.22 16.75 31.82
CA PRO A 110 4.17 17.57 33.00
C PRO A 110 2.92 18.43 32.82
N PRO A 111 2.00 18.45 33.79
CA PRO A 111 0.72 19.12 33.63
C PRO A 111 1.04 20.50 33.12
N SER A 112 0.63 20.77 31.88
CA SER A 112 0.72 22.08 31.27
C SER A 112 0.12 23.00 32.30
N ARG A 113 1.02 23.78 32.92
CA ARG A 113 0.76 24.67 34.03
C ARG A 113 -0.36 25.56 33.53
N ARG A 114 -1.60 25.23 33.90
CA ARG A 114 -2.74 26.10 33.79
C ARG A 114 -2.42 27.23 34.74
N THR A 115 -1.77 28.26 34.19
CA THR A 115 -1.64 29.56 34.81
C THR A 115 -3.05 30.15 34.83
N SER A 116 -3.82 29.76 35.84
CA SER A 116 -5.10 30.38 36.16
C SER A 116 -5.07 30.67 37.64
N LEU A 117 -5.33 31.96 37.94
CA LEU A 117 -5.48 32.59 39.25
C LEU A 117 -4.19 32.94 39.99
N ASP A 118 -3.62 34.11 39.66
CA ASP A 118 -3.74 35.29 40.52
C ASP A 118 -2.97 36.47 39.91
N GLU A 119 -3.65 37.32 39.14
CA GLU A 119 -3.40 38.78 39.19
C GLU A 119 -4.63 39.52 38.65
N PHE A 120 -5.59 39.71 39.55
CA PHE A 120 -6.63 40.71 39.40
C PHE A 120 -6.00 42.09 39.63
N GLN A 121 -6.39 43.06 38.80
CA GLN A 121 -6.32 44.52 39.01
C GLN A 121 -4.97 45.22 38.83
N GLN A 122 -4.77 45.83 37.65
CA GLN A 122 -5.09 47.26 37.43
C GLN A 122 -4.80 47.70 35.98
N GLY A 123 -5.77 48.36 35.34
CA GLY A 123 -5.47 49.30 34.24
C GLY A 123 -5.95 48.95 32.83
N GLY A 124 -7.27 48.94 32.62
CA GLY A 124 -7.91 49.56 31.45
C GLY A 124 -7.56 49.07 30.03
N SER A 125 -8.31 48.08 29.54
CA SER A 125 -8.94 48.09 28.20
C SER A 125 -9.95 46.93 28.12
N PRO A 126 -11.19 47.14 27.64
CA PRO A 126 -12.15 46.05 27.48
C PRO A 126 -11.75 45.19 26.28
N ILE A 127 -10.85 44.22 26.50
CA ILE A 127 -10.56 43.17 25.53
C ILE A 127 -11.77 42.24 25.55
N GLN A 128 -12.63 42.39 24.54
CA GLN A 128 -13.71 41.44 24.28
C GLN A 128 -13.13 40.03 24.23
N PRO A 129 -13.71 39.05 24.92
CA PRO A 129 -13.29 37.66 24.77
C PRO A 129 -13.49 37.30 23.29
N MET A 130 -12.37 37.10 22.59
CA MET A 130 -12.37 36.62 21.22
C MET A 130 -13.08 35.28 21.25
N VAL A 131 -14.33 35.24 20.79
CA VAL A 131 -15.12 34.02 20.67
C VAL A 131 -14.36 33.14 19.69
N GLU A 132 -13.60 32.18 20.23
CA GLU A 132 -12.88 31.20 19.44
C GLU A 132 -13.95 30.40 18.70
N GLU A 133 -14.11 30.68 17.40
CA GLU A 133 -15.05 29.94 16.57
C GLU A 133 -14.76 28.44 16.72
N PRO A 134 -15.79 27.60 16.93
CA PRO A 134 -15.59 26.18 17.13
C PRO A 134 -14.89 25.59 15.90
N LYS A 135 -13.60 25.26 16.04
CA LYS A 135 -12.81 24.64 14.98
C LYS A 135 -13.54 23.38 14.51
N SER A 136 -13.71 23.25 13.19
CA SER A 136 -14.27 22.05 12.59
C SER A 136 -13.43 20.83 12.99
N PRO A 137 -14.04 19.65 13.23
CA PRO A 137 -13.28 18.43 13.53
C PRO A 137 -12.25 18.08 12.44
N ALA A 138 -12.50 18.50 11.19
CA ALA A 138 -11.55 18.36 10.09
C ALA A 138 -10.31 19.24 10.26
N ASP A 139 -10.48 20.46 10.78
CA ASP A 139 -9.36 21.39 11.02
C ASP A 139 -8.51 20.91 12.20
N VAL A 140 -9.14 20.40 13.26
CA VAL A 140 -8.42 19.80 14.41
C VAL A 140 -7.57 18.61 13.95
N PHE A 141 -8.12 17.73 13.11
CA PHE A 141 -7.37 16.60 12.55
C PHE A 141 -6.26 17.08 11.61
N ALA A 142 -6.49 18.11 10.80
CA ALA A 142 -5.47 18.68 9.94
C ALA A 142 -4.31 19.32 10.74
N ASP A 143 -4.63 19.97 11.87
CA ASP A 143 -3.63 20.51 12.81
C ASP A 143 -2.80 19.37 13.44
N GLU A 144 -3.42 18.23 13.76
CA GLU A 144 -2.72 17.02 14.23
C GLU A 144 -1.78 16.46 13.16
N VAL A 145 -2.25 16.34 11.90
CA VAL A 145 -1.43 15.91 10.76
C VAL A 145 -0.24 16.85 10.56
N LYS A 146 -0.44 18.17 10.64
CA LYS A 146 0.63 19.16 10.53
C LYS A 146 1.63 19.04 11.68
N LYS A 147 1.15 18.93 12.93
CA LYS A 147 2.01 18.72 14.10
C LYS A 147 2.86 17.45 13.92
N ARG A 148 2.27 16.36 13.42
CA ARG A 148 2.99 15.11 13.14
C ARG A 148 4.00 15.27 12.01
N ALA A 149 3.67 16.01 10.95
CA ALA A 149 4.58 16.27 9.83
C ALA A 149 5.80 17.09 10.23
N GLY A 150 5.71 17.91 11.29
CA GLY A 150 6.84 18.64 11.84
C GLY A 150 7.79 17.81 12.72
N ASP A 151 7.39 16.59 13.10
CA ASP A 151 8.21 15.71 13.93
C ASP A 151 9.14 14.85 13.06
N ASP A 152 10.40 15.26 13.00
CA ASP A 152 11.47 14.62 12.23
C ASP A 152 12.04 13.36 12.91
N ARG A 153 11.46 12.92 14.05
CA ARG A 153 11.83 11.67 14.71
C ARG A 153 11.37 10.49 13.86
N GLY A 154 12.30 9.95 13.06
CA GLY A 154 12.06 8.75 12.25
C GLY A 154 13.15 8.59 11.18
N GLY A 155 13.56 7.37 10.87
CA GLY A 155 14.49 7.11 9.76
C GLY A 155 15.53 6.03 10.01
N GLY A 156 15.79 5.70 11.28
CA GLY A 156 16.73 4.64 11.66
C GLY A 156 16.22 3.21 11.39
N PHE A 157 14.93 3.02 11.12
CA PHE A 157 14.31 1.69 10.98
C PHE A 157 14.38 1.09 9.56
N LEU A 158 14.73 1.89 8.53
CA LEU A 158 14.72 1.45 7.12
C LEU A 158 15.52 0.15 6.92
N LEU A 159 16.76 0.11 7.43
CA LEU A 159 17.64 -1.05 7.31
C LEU A 159 17.04 -2.29 8.00
N GLY A 160 16.46 -2.10 9.19
CA GLY A 160 15.81 -3.18 9.93
C GLY A 160 14.65 -3.80 9.17
N VAL A 161 13.79 -2.97 8.56
CA VAL A 161 12.66 -3.48 7.76
C VAL A 161 13.13 -4.19 6.49
N TRP A 162 14.18 -3.70 5.82
CA TRP A 162 14.78 -4.40 4.68
C TRP A 162 15.33 -5.78 5.07
N MET A 163 16.07 -5.86 6.19
CA MET A 163 16.57 -7.14 6.71
C MET A 163 15.43 -8.11 7.04
N ALA A 164 14.33 -7.61 7.62
CA ALA A 164 13.14 -8.41 7.89
C ALA A 164 12.46 -8.92 6.61
N MET A 165 12.36 -8.11 5.56
CA MET A 165 11.82 -8.55 4.26
C MET A 165 12.73 -9.59 3.58
N ILE A 166 14.06 -9.43 3.65
CA ILE A 166 15.03 -10.40 3.14
C ILE A 166 14.88 -11.73 3.90
N LEU A 167 14.71 -11.67 5.22
CA LEU A 167 14.46 -12.85 6.04
C LEU A 167 13.14 -13.55 5.64
N GLN A 168 12.05 -12.80 5.46
CA GLN A 168 10.78 -13.37 4.98
C GLN A 168 10.94 -14.04 3.61
N PHE A 169 11.61 -13.38 2.68
CA PHE A 169 11.89 -13.95 1.36
C PHE A 169 12.72 -15.24 1.44
N THR A 170 13.74 -15.26 2.32
CA THR A 170 14.57 -16.44 2.57
C THR A 170 13.72 -17.59 3.13
N LEU A 171 12.81 -17.31 4.06
CA LEU A 171 11.87 -18.31 4.59
C LEU A 171 10.95 -18.86 3.50
N ILE A 172 10.50 -18.03 2.54
CA ILE A 172 9.71 -18.51 1.41
C ILE A 172 10.53 -19.49 0.56
N ILE A 173 11.79 -19.18 0.26
CA ILE A 173 12.68 -20.10 -0.46
C ILE A 173 12.83 -21.43 0.31
N VAL A 174 13.01 -21.36 1.63
CA VAL A 174 13.10 -22.54 2.51
C VAL A 174 11.83 -23.38 2.47
N ILE A 175 10.63 -22.79 2.26
CA ILE A 175 9.39 -23.54 2.04
C ILE A 175 9.33 -24.13 0.63
N LEU A 176 9.71 -23.37 -0.41
CA LEU A 176 9.60 -23.79 -1.80
C LEU A 176 10.49 -25.00 -2.15
N VAL A 177 11.64 -25.15 -1.48
CA VAL A 177 12.57 -26.27 -1.72
C VAL A 177 12.00 -27.64 -1.29
N PRO A 178 11.53 -27.83 -0.04
CA PRO A 178 10.78 -29.03 0.36
C PRO A 178 9.56 -29.29 -0.52
N MET A 179 8.84 -28.23 -0.93
CA MET A 179 7.72 -28.39 -1.86
C MET A 179 8.15 -28.94 -3.21
N TYR A 180 9.33 -28.52 -3.70
CA TYR A 180 9.92 -29.08 -4.92
C TYR A 180 10.25 -30.56 -4.80
N TYR A 181 10.79 -31.00 -3.67
CA TYR A 181 11.08 -32.41 -3.43
C TYR A 181 9.81 -33.23 -3.22
N ALA A 182 8.82 -32.68 -2.51
CA ALA A 182 7.52 -33.32 -2.32
C ALA A 182 6.80 -33.56 -3.65
N GLN A 183 6.75 -32.58 -4.55
CA GLN A 183 6.14 -32.79 -5.88
C GLN A 183 6.88 -33.81 -6.76
N ARG A 184 8.19 -34.03 -6.53
CA ARG A 184 9.00 -35.05 -7.23
C ARG A 184 8.68 -36.44 -6.71
N GLY A 185 8.46 -36.58 -5.40
CA GLY A 185 8.11 -37.84 -4.74
C GLY A 185 6.64 -38.24 -4.90
N SER A 186 5.72 -37.28 -5.03
CA SER A 186 4.30 -37.55 -5.19
C SER A 186 3.87 -37.69 -6.65
N VAL A 187 2.94 -38.60 -6.93
CA VAL A 187 2.21 -38.63 -8.20
C VAL A 187 0.72 -38.55 -7.93
N ILE A 188 0.04 -37.69 -8.69
CA ILE A 188 -1.42 -37.59 -8.65
C ILE A 188 -1.96 -38.42 -9.81
N THR A 189 -2.73 -39.44 -9.51
CA THR A 189 -3.20 -40.44 -10.48
C THR A 189 -3.91 -39.81 -11.67
N TRP A 190 -4.81 -38.85 -11.45
CA TRP A 190 -5.53 -38.16 -12.53
C TRP A 190 -4.68 -37.13 -13.29
N TRP A 191 -3.55 -36.69 -12.75
CA TRP A 191 -2.68 -35.61 -13.27
C TRP A 191 -1.24 -36.09 -13.42
N CYS A 192 -1.06 -37.31 -13.90
CA CYS A 192 0.23 -38.01 -13.88
C CYS A 192 1.38 -37.22 -14.56
N ARG A 193 1.09 -36.42 -15.60
CA ARG A 193 2.08 -35.59 -16.32
C ARG A 193 2.24 -34.16 -15.79
N VAL A 194 1.36 -33.68 -14.90
CA VAL A 194 1.37 -32.28 -14.48
C VAL A 194 2.55 -32.04 -13.53
N TRP A 195 3.46 -31.18 -13.96
CA TRP A 195 4.56 -30.67 -13.14
C TRP A 195 4.18 -29.35 -12.49
N GLY A 196 4.74 -29.07 -11.31
CA GLY A 196 4.48 -27.81 -10.62
C GLY A 196 3.14 -27.74 -9.90
N TRP A 197 2.39 -28.85 -9.80
CA TRP A 197 1.05 -28.85 -9.18
C TRP A 197 1.06 -28.31 -7.74
N MET A 198 2.13 -28.59 -6.99
CA MET A 198 2.24 -28.20 -5.60
C MET A 198 2.56 -26.70 -5.45
N TRP A 199 3.39 -26.15 -6.35
CA TRP A 199 3.62 -24.71 -6.46
C TRP A 199 2.37 -23.98 -6.95
N PHE A 200 1.66 -24.56 -7.93
CA PHE A 200 0.40 -24.03 -8.42
C PHE A 200 -0.63 -23.95 -7.30
N TRP A 201 -0.82 -25.02 -6.53
CA TRP A 201 -1.71 -25.03 -5.37
C TRP A 201 -1.32 -23.97 -4.34
N TYR A 202 -0.03 -23.90 -3.98
CA TYR A 202 0.46 -22.92 -3.00
C TYR A 202 0.28 -21.47 -3.48
N PHE A 203 0.53 -21.22 -4.78
CA PHE A 203 0.28 -19.92 -5.38
C PHE A 203 -1.21 -19.59 -5.40
N LEU A 204 -2.06 -20.55 -5.78
CA LEU A 204 -3.52 -20.41 -5.80
C LEU A 204 -4.06 -20.03 -4.41
N ILE A 205 -3.61 -20.72 -3.35
CA ILE A 205 -4.00 -20.40 -1.97
C ILE A 205 -3.58 -18.98 -1.62
N THR A 206 -2.36 -18.59 -2.00
CA THR A 206 -1.85 -17.26 -1.69
C THR A 206 -2.63 -16.17 -2.42
N VAL A 207 -2.94 -16.35 -3.70
CA VAL A 207 -3.70 -15.39 -4.50
C VAL A 207 -5.12 -15.22 -3.95
N VAL A 208 -5.80 -16.33 -3.64
CA VAL A 208 -7.15 -16.28 -3.07
C VAL A 208 -7.13 -15.56 -1.72
N SER A 209 -6.10 -15.75 -0.91
CA SER A 209 -5.97 -15.06 0.37
C SER A 209 -5.59 -13.59 0.25
N VAL A 210 -4.75 -13.22 -0.71
CA VAL A 210 -4.50 -11.81 -1.06
C VAL A 210 -5.80 -11.14 -1.47
N PHE A 211 -6.60 -11.81 -2.31
CA PHE A 211 -7.91 -11.33 -2.74
C PHE A 211 -8.88 -11.20 -1.56
N ASP A 212 -8.95 -12.21 -0.68
CA ASP A 212 -9.76 -12.18 0.54
C ASP A 212 -9.37 -11.02 1.44
N ASN A 213 -8.08 -10.76 1.60
CA ASN A 213 -7.58 -9.63 2.38
C ASN A 213 -7.86 -8.26 1.75
N ILE A 214 -7.92 -8.16 0.42
CA ILE A 214 -8.31 -6.91 -0.25
C ILE A 214 -9.79 -6.62 -0.03
N ILE A 215 -10.62 -7.67 -0.01
CA ILE A 215 -12.08 -7.57 0.03
C ILE A 215 -12.65 -7.65 1.45
N ALA A 216 -11.91 -8.15 2.42
CA ALA A 216 -12.38 -8.21 3.81
C ALA A 216 -12.29 -6.87 4.56
N ALA A 217 -11.66 -5.84 3.95
CA ALA A 217 -11.62 -4.51 4.55
C ALA A 217 -13.03 -3.88 4.59
N PRO A 218 -13.56 -3.47 5.77
CA PRO A 218 -14.94 -3.00 5.92
C PRO A 218 -15.14 -1.54 5.47
N PHE A 219 -14.51 -1.16 4.37
CA PHE A 219 -14.52 0.21 3.85
C PHE A 219 -14.93 0.23 2.38
N THR A 220 -15.99 0.97 2.07
CA THR A 220 -16.42 1.19 0.69
C THR A 220 -15.33 1.88 -0.14
N HIS A 221 -14.70 2.88 0.47
CA HIS A 221 -13.59 3.62 -0.12
C HIS A 221 -12.56 3.94 0.95
N SER A 222 -11.28 3.81 0.59
CA SER A 222 -10.17 4.27 1.42
C SER A 222 -9.19 5.05 0.56
N TRP A 223 -8.77 6.21 1.07
CA TRP A 223 -7.72 7.01 0.46
C TRP A 223 -6.52 7.01 1.38
N THR A 224 -5.38 6.59 0.83
CA THR A 224 -4.09 6.64 1.53
C THR A 224 -3.35 7.87 1.03
N ILE A 225 -3.10 8.80 1.94
CA ILE A 225 -2.37 10.05 1.72
C ILE A 225 -1.03 9.89 2.38
N ARG A 226 0.04 10.08 1.63
CA ARG A 226 1.39 10.10 2.19
C ARG A 226 1.74 11.53 2.54
N VAL A 227 2.15 11.79 3.77
CA VAL A 227 2.45 13.14 4.24
C VAL A 227 3.92 13.23 4.63
N SER A 228 4.56 14.33 4.26
CA SER A 228 5.93 14.69 4.65
C SER A 228 6.00 16.18 4.98
N ARG A 229 7.05 16.58 5.72
CA ARG A 229 7.32 17.99 5.99
C ARG A 229 7.50 18.76 4.67
N ARG A 230 6.95 19.98 4.60
CA ARG A 230 7.16 20.86 3.45
C ARG A 230 8.66 21.20 3.31
N PRO A 231 9.22 21.17 2.09
CA PRO A 231 10.59 21.64 1.89
C PRO A 231 10.68 23.16 2.05
N THR A 232 11.71 23.65 2.76
CA THR A 232 11.98 25.10 2.89
C THR A 232 12.54 25.69 1.60
N GLY A 233 12.38 27.00 1.40
CA GLY A 233 12.89 27.68 0.21
C GLY A 233 12.13 27.40 -1.09
N ILE A 234 10.94 26.77 -1.05
CA ILE A 234 10.11 26.55 -2.25
C ILE A 234 9.03 27.63 -2.38
N ILE A 235 9.10 28.38 -3.48
CA ILE A 235 8.08 29.34 -3.92
C ILE A 235 7.29 28.69 -5.05
N LEU A 236 5.99 28.50 -4.83
CA LEU A 236 5.07 28.03 -5.85
C LEU A 236 4.66 29.22 -6.73
N ASP A 237 4.71 29.04 -8.05
CA ASP A 237 4.15 29.99 -8.99
C ASP A 237 2.62 29.97 -8.86
N ARG A 238 2.05 30.99 -8.21
CA ARG A 238 0.63 31.06 -7.83
C ARG A 238 -0.27 31.56 -8.97
N ASP A 239 0.18 31.43 -10.22
CA ASP A 239 -0.61 31.77 -11.40
C ASP A 239 -2.04 31.24 -11.30
N HIS A 240 -3.02 32.08 -11.64
CA HIS A 240 -4.46 31.80 -11.52
C HIS A 240 -4.92 30.54 -12.27
N ASN A 241 -4.14 30.04 -13.22
CA ASN A 241 -4.46 28.84 -13.98
C ASN A 241 -3.96 27.54 -13.35
N SER A 242 -3.15 27.60 -12.29
CA SER A 242 -2.69 26.40 -11.60
C SER A 242 -3.86 25.73 -10.84
N PRO A 243 -4.14 24.43 -11.08
CA PRO A 243 -5.24 23.76 -10.43
C PRO A 243 -4.93 23.61 -8.95
N ARG A 244 -5.81 24.23 -8.15
CA ARG A 244 -5.80 24.14 -6.71
C ARG A 244 -6.88 23.15 -6.30
N ILE A 245 -6.55 22.21 -5.42
CA ILE A 245 -7.50 21.21 -4.90
C ILE A 245 -8.63 21.88 -4.11
N THR A 246 -8.35 23.05 -3.55
CA THR A 246 -9.32 23.84 -2.79
C THR A 246 -10.21 24.70 -3.68
N ASP A 247 -10.04 24.67 -5.01
CA ASP A 247 -10.88 25.44 -5.94
C ASP A 247 -12.24 24.74 -6.15
N THR A 248 -13.22 25.15 -5.34
CA THR A 248 -14.59 24.64 -5.41
C THR A 248 -15.35 25.13 -6.65
N SER A 249 -14.78 26.04 -7.46
CA SER A 249 -15.45 26.55 -8.66
C SER A 249 -15.44 25.54 -9.81
N ARG A 250 -14.37 24.72 -9.90
CA ARG A 250 -14.18 23.75 -10.99
C ARG A 250 -14.67 22.35 -10.67
N HIS A 251 -14.63 21.96 -9.40
CA HIS A 251 -15.01 20.64 -8.93
C HIS A 251 -15.82 20.76 -7.64
N ALA A 252 -16.81 19.89 -7.42
CA ALA A 252 -17.65 19.96 -6.24
C ALA A 252 -16.85 19.66 -4.96
N ASN A 253 -15.81 18.83 -5.07
CA ASN A 253 -15.00 18.36 -3.94
C ASN A 253 -13.52 18.16 -4.30
N ALA A 254 -12.64 18.26 -3.29
CA ALA A 254 -11.21 18.00 -3.42
C ALA A 254 -10.87 16.62 -4.01
N LEU A 255 -11.63 15.58 -3.62
CA LEU A 255 -11.43 14.22 -4.13
C LEU A 255 -11.78 14.09 -5.61
N GLU A 256 -12.80 14.81 -6.08
CA GLU A 256 -13.22 14.80 -7.48
C GLU A 256 -12.16 15.48 -8.37
N CYS A 257 -11.54 16.55 -7.88
CA CYS A 257 -10.40 17.17 -8.55
C CYS A 257 -9.24 16.19 -8.75
N LEU A 258 -8.96 15.33 -7.77
CA LEU A 258 -7.92 14.29 -7.90
C LEU A 258 -8.33 13.12 -8.79
N GLU A 259 -9.62 12.75 -8.78
CA GLU A 259 -10.16 11.72 -9.66
C GLU A 259 -10.12 12.15 -11.13
N ALA A 260 -10.31 13.44 -11.41
CA ALA A 260 -10.18 14.02 -12.75
C ALA A 260 -8.75 13.95 -13.32
N ASN A 261 -7.74 13.63 -12.48
CA ASN A 261 -6.34 13.49 -12.83
C ASN A 261 -5.81 14.65 -13.71
N PRO A 262 -5.90 15.91 -13.24
CA PRO A 262 -5.44 17.06 -13.99
C PRO A 262 -3.94 16.92 -14.25
N ASN A 263 -3.57 16.77 -15.53
CA ASN A 263 -2.18 16.68 -15.90
C ASN A 263 -1.52 18.05 -15.71
N THR A 264 -0.67 18.16 -14.70
CA THR A 264 -0.01 19.42 -14.37
C THR A 264 1.46 19.25 -14.11
N SER A 265 2.20 20.22 -14.62
CA SER A 265 3.61 20.47 -14.34
C SER A 265 3.70 21.92 -13.90
N GLN A 266 3.33 22.19 -12.64
CA GLN A 266 3.41 23.54 -12.11
C GLN A 266 4.88 23.95 -12.02
N ARG A 267 5.17 25.20 -12.36
CA ARG A 267 6.51 25.74 -12.21
C ARG A 267 6.77 26.01 -10.74
N ILE A 268 7.92 25.52 -10.27
CA ILE A 268 8.37 25.69 -8.90
C ILE A 268 9.68 26.46 -8.95
N LEU A 269 9.78 27.49 -8.12
CA LEU A 269 10.98 28.30 -7.99
C LEU A 269 11.62 28.02 -6.63
N ILE A 270 12.94 27.90 -6.61
CA ILE A 270 13.71 27.81 -5.37
C ILE A 270 14.07 29.26 -4.99
N SER A 271 13.75 29.65 -3.77
CA SER A 271 14.23 30.90 -3.21
C SER A 271 15.73 30.79 -2.93
N ASN A 272 16.52 31.73 -3.45
CA ASN A 272 17.96 31.80 -3.19
C ASN A 272 18.29 32.25 -1.76
N SER A 273 17.29 32.71 -0.99
CA SER A 273 17.49 33.31 0.35
C SER A 273 17.52 32.31 1.50
N GLU A 274 17.01 31.09 1.30
CA GLU A 274 16.85 30.10 2.37
C GLU A 274 17.54 28.79 2.02
N ALA A 275 18.19 28.17 3.01
CA ALA A 275 18.70 26.81 2.85
C ALA A 275 17.53 25.85 2.59
N THR A 276 17.61 25.09 1.51
CA THR A 276 16.62 24.09 1.15
C THR A 276 16.79 22.87 2.05
N THR A 277 15.74 22.51 2.78
CA THR A 277 15.71 21.31 3.61
C THR A 277 14.71 20.32 3.03
N TYR A 278 15.07 19.04 3.06
CA TYR A 278 14.26 17.95 2.53
C TYR A 278 13.92 16.96 3.64
N SER A 279 12.62 16.64 3.77
CA SER A 279 12.15 15.63 4.72
C SER A 279 12.59 14.24 4.27
N ARG A 280 13.32 13.51 5.12
CA ARG A 280 13.62 12.09 4.88
C ARG A 280 12.50 11.16 5.34
N THR A 281 11.58 11.67 6.15
CA THR A 281 10.49 10.93 6.75
C THR A 281 9.17 11.23 6.08
N CYS A 282 8.31 10.22 6.06
CA CYS A 282 6.91 10.32 5.70
C CYS A 282 6.08 9.41 6.60
N PHE A 283 4.79 9.72 6.73
CA PHE A 283 3.81 8.87 7.39
C PHE A 283 2.55 8.82 6.52
N TYR A 284 1.65 7.88 6.82
CA TYR A 284 0.38 7.77 6.12
C TYR A 284 -0.76 8.40 6.91
N VAL A 285 -1.62 9.10 6.19
CA VAL A 285 -2.95 9.48 6.65
C VAL A 285 -3.94 8.67 5.82
N VAL A 286 -4.73 7.83 6.48
CA VAL A 286 -5.76 7.01 5.83
C VAL A 286 -7.10 7.61 6.18
N ILE A 287 -7.91 7.93 5.17
CA ILE A 287 -9.29 8.37 5.33
C ILE A 287 -10.17 7.28 4.73
N SER A 288 -10.98 6.63 5.56
CA SER A 288 -11.82 5.50 5.16
C SER A 288 -13.29 5.80 5.37
N VAL A 289 -14.12 5.55 4.36
CA VAL A 289 -15.57 5.69 4.43
C VAL A 289 -16.15 4.39 4.97
N GLN A 290 -16.84 4.48 6.11
CA GLN A 290 -17.54 3.35 6.69
C GLN A 290 -18.68 2.90 5.77
N GLY A 291 -18.75 1.60 5.53
CA GLY A 291 -19.81 0.98 4.74
C GLY A 291 -19.30 -0.19 3.93
N ILE A 292 -20.24 -1.02 3.49
CA ILE A 292 -20.02 -2.12 2.57
C ILE A 292 -20.93 -1.88 1.38
N SER A 293 -20.37 -1.70 0.19
CA SER A 293 -21.18 -1.66 -1.03
C SER A 293 -21.73 -3.05 -1.35
N THR A 294 -22.84 -3.11 -2.10
CA THR A 294 -23.44 -4.39 -2.53
C THR A 294 -22.46 -5.25 -3.33
N LEU A 295 -21.71 -4.62 -4.26
CA LEU A 295 -20.65 -5.30 -5.01
C LEU A 295 -19.55 -5.85 -4.09
N HIS A 296 -19.18 -5.10 -3.05
CA HIS A 296 -18.17 -5.54 -2.10
C HIS A 296 -18.68 -6.72 -1.25
N ALA A 297 -19.95 -6.70 -0.82
CA ALA A 297 -20.57 -7.85 -0.14
C ALA A 297 -20.59 -9.10 -1.02
N ILE A 298 -20.93 -8.96 -2.31
CA ILE A 298 -20.88 -10.07 -3.28
C ILE A 298 -19.45 -10.58 -3.43
N ALA A 299 -18.47 -9.67 -3.56
CA ALA A 299 -17.07 -10.03 -3.66
C ALA A 299 -16.58 -10.76 -2.38
N GLN A 300 -17.05 -10.37 -1.19
CA GLN A 300 -16.75 -11.05 0.08
C GLN A 300 -17.27 -12.49 0.06
N ILE A 301 -18.52 -12.70 -0.35
CA ILE A 301 -19.11 -14.03 -0.47
C ILE A 301 -18.32 -14.88 -1.48
N LEU A 302 -18.02 -14.33 -2.66
CA LEU A 302 -17.23 -15.01 -3.69
C LEU A 302 -15.83 -15.35 -3.19
N SER A 303 -15.17 -14.45 -2.46
CA SER A 303 -13.86 -14.67 -1.87
C SER A 303 -13.87 -15.80 -0.85
N LYS A 304 -14.85 -15.82 0.06
CA LYS A 304 -15.02 -16.92 1.03
C LYS A 304 -15.32 -18.23 0.33
N GLY A 305 -16.19 -18.22 -0.69
CA GLY A 305 -16.46 -19.39 -1.54
C GLY A 305 -15.20 -19.91 -2.23
N ALA A 306 -14.39 -19.02 -2.81
CA ALA A 306 -13.12 -19.37 -3.44
C ALA A 306 -12.13 -19.96 -2.43
N SER A 307 -12.03 -19.38 -1.22
CA SER A 307 -11.18 -19.92 -0.15
C SER A 307 -11.58 -21.34 0.25
N VAL A 308 -12.88 -21.61 0.39
CA VAL A 308 -13.40 -22.96 0.68
C VAL A 308 -13.12 -23.91 -0.50
N ALA A 309 -13.32 -23.47 -1.74
CA ALA A 309 -13.08 -24.28 -2.93
C ALA A 309 -11.59 -24.65 -3.07
N VAL A 310 -10.67 -23.70 -2.86
CA VAL A 310 -9.22 -23.97 -2.90
C VAL A 310 -8.79 -24.91 -1.76
N PHE A 311 -9.38 -24.75 -0.57
CA PHE A 311 -9.13 -25.65 0.55
C PHE A 311 -9.58 -27.07 0.23
N ALA A 312 -10.82 -27.25 -0.23
CA ALA A 312 -11.37 -28.56 -0.60
C ALA A 312 -10.57 -29.21 -1.75
N PHE A 313 -10.21 -28.41 -2.77
CA PHE A 313 -9.37 -28.83 -3.87
C PHE A 313 -7.99 -29.29 -3.40
N GLY A 314 -7.33 -28.50 -2.54
CA GLY A 314 -6.05 -28.86 -1.94
C GLY A 314 -6.11 -30.16 -1.16
N THR A 315 -7.09 -30.30 -0.27
CA THR A 315 -7.31 -31.52 0.51
C THR A 315 -7.52 -32.74 -0.39
N ALA A 316 -8.33 -32.62 -1.45
CA ALA A 316 -8.53 -33.70 -2.41
C ALA A 316 -7.24 -34.04 -3.18
N LEU A 317 -6.45 -33.04 -3.60
CA LEU A 317 -5.16 -33.25 -4.25
C LEU A 317 -4.18 -33.99 -3.33
N PHE A 318 -4.05 -33.57 -2.07
CA PHE A 318 -3.14 -34.21 -1.12
C PHE A 318 -3.61 -35.61 -0.73
N ALA A 319 -4.91 -35.83 -0.57
CA ALA A 319 -5.48 -37.14 -0.33
C ALA A 319 -5.25 -38.10 -1.52
N SER A 320 -5.20 -37.57 -2.73
CA SER A 320 -4.97 -38.34 -3.97
C SER A 320 -3.48 -38.51 -4.32
N ALA A 321 -2.58 -37.87 -3.57
CA ALA A 321 -1.15 -37.95 -3.82
C ALA A 321 -0.59 -39.29 -3.32
N THR A 322 -0.12 -40.12 -4.24
CA THR A 322 0.50 -41.41 -3.91
C THR A 322 2.03 -41.29 -3.92
N MET A 323 2.70 -42.25 -3.28
CA MET A 323 4.17 -42.37 -3.19
C MET A 323 4.92 -41.28 -2.41
N LEU A 324 4.22 -40.39 -1.71
CA LEU A 324 4.88 -39.41 -0.85
C LEU A 324 5.24 -40.04 0.49
N SER A 325 6.53 -40.27 0.75
CA SER A 325 7.01 -40.79 2.04
C SER A 325 6.61 -39.89 3.19
N ILE A 326 6.20 -40.49 4.32
CA ILE A 326 5.83 -39.74 5.53
C ILE A 326 6.99 -38.87 6.04
N SER A 327 8.23 -39.31 5.83
CA SER A 327 9.42 -38.53 6.19
C SER A 327 9.47 -37.18 5.46
N VAL A 328 9.11 -37.15 4.17
CA VAL A 328 9.07 -35.94 3.35
C VAL A 328 7.89 -35.06 3.75
N ALA A 329 6.71 -35.65 4.02
CA ALA A 329 5.56 -34.90 4.54
C ALA A 329 5.87 -34.22 5.87
N LEU A 330 6.47 -34.96 6.80
CA LEU A 330 6.88 -34.44 8.10
C LEU A 330 7.95 -33.36 7.96
N MET A 331 8.94 -33.54 7.08
CA MET A 331 9.93 -32.50 6.78
C MET A 331 9.27 -31.22 6.25
N VAL A 332 8.32 -31.35 5.30
CA VAL A 332 7.56 -30.20 4.78
C VAL A 332 6.80 -29.51 5.90
N LEU A 333 6.09 -30.26 6.75
CA LEU A 333 5.35 -29.70 7.89
C LEU A 333 6.28 -29.03 8.91
N CYS A 334 7.39 -29.67 9.27
CA CYS A 334 8.39 -29.17 10.22
C CYS A 334 9.10 -27.92 9.73
N LEU A 335 9.22 -27.70 8.41
CA LEU A 335 9.79 -26.47 7.87
C LEU A 335 8.73 -25.39 7.67
N LEU A 336 7.54 -25.79 7.22
CA LEU A 336 6.45 -24.88 6.93
C LEU A 336 5.89 -24.24 8.20
N LEU A 337 5.60 -25.02 9.25
CA LEU A 337 4.98 -24.49 10.46
C LEU A 337 5.86 -23.43 11.15
N PRO A 338 7.16 -23.68 11.43
CA PRO A 338 8.02 -22.66 12.00
C PRO A 338 8.26 -21.49 11.06
N SER A 339 8.34 -21.72 9.74
CA SER A 339 8.49 -20.62 8.77
C SER A 339 7.25 -19.71 8.73
N GLY A 340 6.05 -20.28 8.85
CA GLY A 340 4.81 -19.52 8.97
C GLY A 340 4.74 -18.72 10.27
N VAL A 341 5.05 -19.34 11.41
CA VAL A 341 5.14 -18.64 12.71
C VAL A 341 6.20 -17.55 12.67
N ALA A 342 7.41 -17.85 12.21
CA ALA A 342 8.51 -16.90 12.11
C ALA A 342 8.16 -15.75 11.15
N GLY A 343 7.52 -16.04 10.02
CA GLY A 343 7.03 -15.03 9.08
C GLY A 343 6.08 -14.03 9.75
N ARG A 344 5.15 -14.52 10.58
CA ARG A 344 4.26 -13.68 11.38
C ARG A 344 4.99 -12.88 12.45
N VAL A 345 5.90 -13.51 13.20
CA VAL A 345 6.71 -12.81 14.22
C VAL A 345 7.53 -11.68 13.58
N VAL A 346 8.12 -11.93 12.41
CA VAL A 346 8.88 -10.92 11.66
C VAL A 346 7.97 -9.80 11.16
N ALA A 347 6.77 -10.12 10.65
CA ALA A 347 5.80 -9.11 10.24
C ALA A 347 5.36 -8.23 11.41
N MET A 348 5.06 -8.84 12.56
CA MET A 348 4.72 -8.13 13.80
C MET A 348 5.89 -7.28 14.30
N TRP A 349 7.12 -7.78 14.19
CA TRP A 349 8.31 -7.01 14.52
C TRP A 349 8.46 -5.78 13.62
N ILE A 350 8.18 -5.89 12.32
CA ILE A 350 8.14 -4.73 11.40
C ILE A 350 7.15 -3.69 11.92
N VAL A 351 5.91 -4.06 12.27
CA VAL A 351 4.95 -3.10 12.84
C VAL A 351 5.47 -2.48 14.11
N SER A 352 6.03 -3.29 15.02
CA SER A 352 6.54 -2.81 16.29
C SER A 352 7.63 -1.77 16.09
N GLN A 353 8.58 -2.00 15.18
CA GLN A 353 9.65 -1.06 14.86
C GLN A 353 9.11 0.23 14.23
N VAL A 354 8.21 0.10 13.25
CA VAL A 354 7.66 1.27 12.55
C VAL A 354 6.73 2.08 13.47
N SER A 355 5.97 1.42 14.34
CA SER A 355 5.07 2.05 15.32
C SER A 355 5.84 2.79 16.42
N ARG A 356 6.86 2.14 17.01
CA ARG A 356 7.69 2.73 18.08
C ARG A 356 8.37 4.02 17.66
N GLN A 357 8.85 4.08 16.42
CA GLN A 357 9.63 5.23 15.97
C GLN A 357 8.77 6.34 15.35
N ASN A 358 7.58 6.01 14.81
CA ASN A 358 7.00 6.87 13.79
C ASN A 358 5.47 7.05 13.81
N LYS A 359 4.69 6.53 14.78
CA LYS A 359 3.20 6.61 14.74
C LYS A 359 2.65 6.64 13.30
N PRO A 360 2.95 5.60 12.52
CA PRO A 360 3.14 5.72 11.07
C PRO A 360 1.84 5.90 10.29
N ILE A 361 0.69 5.75 10.96
CA ILE A 361 -0.64 5.91 10.39
C ILE A 361 -1.46 6.79 11.31
N LEU A 362 -2.02 7.86 10.75
CA LEU A 362 -3.21 8.52 11.29
C LEU A 362 -4.41 8.02 10.48
N HIS A 363 -5.35 7.33 11.12
CA HIS A 363 -6.52 6.77 10.46
C HIS A 363 -7.76 7.51 10.93
N LYS A 364 -8.53 8.09 9.99
CA LYS A 364 -9.82 8.70 10.29
C LYS A 364 -10.93 7.97 9.54
N MET A 365 -11.88 7.43 10.29
CA MET A 365 -13.11 6.88 9.74
C MET A 365 -14.16 7.98 9.61
N VAL A 366 -14.81 8.03 8.44
CA VAL A 366 -15.86 9.01 8.11
C VAL A 366 -17.09 8.29 7.57
N LYS A 367 -18.26 8.93 7.66
CA LYS A 367 -19.52 8.28 7.27
C LYS A 367 -19.84 8.45 5.78
N SER A 368 -19.27 9.45 5.12
CA SER A 368 -19.58 9.78 3.73
C SER A 368 -18.36 10.25 2.94
N LYS A 369 -18.41 10.11 1.60
CA LYS A 369 -17.38 10.63 0.68
C LYS A 369 -17.27 12.16 0.76
N ALA A 370 -18.39 12.86 0.98
CA ALA A 370 -18.39 14.31 1.17
C ALA A 370 -17.66 14.74 2.45
N GLU A 371 -17.84 14.00 3.54
CA GLU A 371 -17.08 14.22 4.78
C GLU A 371 -15.58 13.93 4.55
N ALA A 372 -15.24 12.83 3.88
CA ALA A 372 -13.85 12.52 3.51
C ALA A 372 -13.19 13.68 2.73
N ALA A 373 -13.93 14.29 1.79
CA ALA A 373 -13.46 15.44 1.04
C ALA A 373 -13.20 16.68 1.92
N LYS A 374 -13.99 16.90 2.98
CA LYS A 374 -13.75 17.98 3.96
C LYS A 374 -12.44 17.77 4.72
N TYR A 375 -12.18 16.55 5.22
CA TYR A 375 -10.91 16.22 5.85
C TYR A 375 -9.74 16.36 4.88
N PHE A 376 -9.89 15.87 3.65
CA PHE A 376 -8.87 16.01 2.61
C PHE A 376 -8.56 17.49 2.33
N HIS A 377 -9.59 18.31 2.19
CA HIS A 377 -9.46 19.75 1.95
C HIS A 377 -8.78 20.47 3.13
N ALA A 378 -9.15 20.14 4.37
CA ALA A 378 -8.53 20.71 5.56
C ALA A 378 -7.03 20.36 5.64
N ILE A 379 -6.65 19.11 5.35
CA ILE A 379 -5.25 18.68 5.28
C ILE A 379 -4.52 19.40 4.14
N ALA A 380 -5.14 19.50 2.95
CA ALA A 380 -4.60 20.18 1.78
C ALA A 380 -4.28 21.66 2.01
N LYS A 381 -5.01 22.33 2.90
CA LYS A 381 -4.79 23.73 3.27
C LYS A 381 -3.57 23.93 4.19
N GLN A 382 -3.07 22.87 4.81
CA GLN A 382 -1.92 22.96 5.71
C GLN A 382 -0.62 23.08 4.92
N ASP A 383 0.38 23.69 5.57
CA ASP A 383 1.70 23.92 5.00
C ASP A 383 2.58 22.64 5.03
N ILE A 384 2.13 21.62 4.32
CA ILE A 384 2.73 20.28 4.28
C ILE A 384 2.84 19.79 2.83
N GLN A 385 3.76 18.84 2.61
CA GLN A 385 3.81 18.09 1.36
C GLN A 385 2.96 16.84 1.51
N MET A 386 2.07 16.58 0.56
CA MET A 386 1.33 15.33 0.53
C MET A 386 1.30 14.68 -0.86
N GLU A 387 1.28 13.36 -0.88
CA GLU A 387 1.08 12.57 -2.08
C GLU A 387 -0.22 11.78 -1.94
N ALA A 388 -1.17 12.02 -2.82
CA ALA A 388 -2.45 11.34 -2.83
C ALA A 388 -2.83 10.95 -4.25
N MET A 389 -3.26 9.70 -4.44
CA MET A 389 -3.73 9.21 -5.75
C MET A 389 -2.73 9.45 -6.91
N GLY A 390 -1.42 9.45 -6.63
CA GLY A 390 -0.39 9.71 -7.63
C GLY A 390 -0.09 11.20 -7.86
N HIS A 391 -0.80 12.12 -7.22
CA HIS A 391 -0.54 13.55 -7.28
C HIS A 391 0.35 13.99 -6.13
N VAL A 392 1.34 14.84 -6.42
CA VAL A 392 2.16 15.54 -5.42
C VAL A 392 1.55 16.92 -5.22
N ILE A 393 1.23 17.23 -3.97
CA ILE A 393 0.44 18.39 -3.58
C ILE A 393 1.26 19.17 -2.54
N LEU A 394 1.34 20.48 -2.74
CA LEU A 394 1.99 21.42 -1.83
C LEU A 394 1.07 22.64 -1.63
N ASP A 395 0.74 22.97 -0.38
CA ASP A 395 -0.08 24.16 -0.06
C ASP A 395 -1.44 24.18 -0.82
N GLY A 396 -1.99 22.98 -1.05
CA GLY A 396 -3.23 22.77 -1.80
C GLY A 396 -3.10 22.85 -3.33
N TYR A 397 -1.91 23.13 -3.86
CA TYR A 397 -1.64 23.15 -5.31
C TYR A 397 -1.12 21.80 -5.80
N ILE A 398 -1.59 21.35 -6.97
CA ILE A 398 -1.10 20.13 -7.61
C ILE A 398 0.16 20.47 -8.38
N VAL A 399 1.29 19.99 -7.89
CA VAL A 399 2.60 20.28 -8.45
C VAL A 399 2.91 19.35 -9.63
N LYS A 400 2.65 18.06 -9.45
CA LYS A 400 2.94 17.04 -10.45
C LYS A 400 2.04 15.82 -10.30
N SER A 401 1.59 15.27 -11.43
CA SER A 401 0.94 13.94 -11.49
C SER A 401 1.96 12.85 -11.81
N ARG A 402 1.83 11.69 -11.16
CA ARG A 402 2.62 10.48 -11.37
C ARG A 402 1.69 9.30 -11.65
N SER A 403 2.18 8.35 -12.42
CA SER A 403 1.48 7.08 -12.60
C SER A 403 1.41 6.31 -11.28
N LYS A 404 0.18 5.94 -10.88
CA LYS A 404 -0.09 5.16 -9.66
C LYS A 404 0.63 3.80 -9.67
N TRP A 405 0.71 3.17 -10.84
CA TRP A 405 1.23 1.82 -11.03
C TRP A 405 2.76 1.73 -11.03
N PHE A 406 3.48 2.79 -11.38
CA PHE A 406 4.95 2.75 -11.46
C PHE A 406 5.62 3.51 -10.31
N SER A 407 4.87 3.88 -9.27
CA SER A 407 5.45 4.53 -8.10
C SER A 407 5.97 3.48 -7.12
N ALA A 408 7.25 3.57 -6.74
CA ALA A 408 7.82 2.73 -5.68
C ALA A 408 7.03 2.84 -4.35
N ALA A 409 6.40 3.99 -4.10
CA ALA A 409 5.54 4.18 -2.92
C ALA A 409 4.32 3.24 -2.89
N THR A 410 3.86 2.76 -4.05
CA THR A 410 2.73 1.82 -4.15
C THR A 410 3.11 0.41 -3.66
N TYR A 411 4.37 0.00 -3.85
CA TYR A 411 4.82 -1.36 -3.55
C TYR A 411 5.60 -1.46 -2.24
N ILE A 412 6.51 -0.51 -2.01
CA ILE A 412 7.43 -0.50 -0.87
C ILE A 412 6.91 0.40 0.27
N GLY A 413 5.83 1.15 0.00
CA GLY A 413 5.10 1.92 1.01
C GLY A 413 5.96 3.04 1.64
N LEU A 414 6.00 3.08 2.99
CA LEU A 414 6.77 4.07 3.76
C LEU A 414 8.28 3.97 3.57
N LEU A 415 8.80 2.87 3.04
CA LEU A 415 10.24 2.74 2.78
C LEU A 415 10.68 3.51 1.53
N ALA A 416 9.75 3.89 0.65
CA ALA A 416 10.06 4.80 -0.44
C ALA A 416 10.52 6.15 0.13
N THR A 417 11.35 6.90 -0.56
CA THR A 417 11.61 8.31 -0.18
C THR A 417 10.42 9.18 -0.60
N PRO A 418 10.12 10.28 0.12
CA PRO A 418 9.09 11.22 -0.34
C PRO A 418 9.51 11.83 -1.68
N TYR A 419 8.57 12.35 -2.46
CA TYR A 419 8.88 12.94 -3.75
C TYR A 419 9.81 14.14 -3.57
N ASP A 420 10.93 14.14 -4.29
CA ASP A 420 11.89 15.23 -4.26
C ASP A 420 11.39 16.41 -5.12
N VAL A 421 10.68 17.33 -4.46
CA VAL A 421 10.19 18.55 -5.09
C VAL A 421 11.35 19.50 -5.42
N ILE A 422 12.44 19.46 -4.65
CA ILE A 422 13.61 20.33 -4.88
C ILE A 422 14.28 19.93 -6.20
N ALA A 423 14.51 18.63 -6.42
CA ALA A 423 15.02 18.14 -7.69
C ALA A 423 14.14 18.53 -8.89
N LEU A 424 12.81 18.59 -8.71
CA LEU A 424 11.90 19.07 -9.74
C LEU A 424 12.07 20.57 -10.01
N ALA A 425 12.23 21.38 -8.97
CA ALA A 425 12.46 22.81 -9.08
C ALA A 425 13.84 23.14 -9.70
N GLU A 426 14.88 22.38 -9.36
CA GLU A 426 16.20 22.46 -10.00
C GLU A 426 16.14 22.11 -11.48
N LYS A 427 15.39 21.06 -11.85
CA LYS A 427 15.21 20.70 -13.25
C LYS A 427 14.49 21.79 -14.04
N SER A 428 13.46 22.39 -13.43
CA SER A 428 12.71 23.50 -14.04
C SER A 428 13.59 24.73 -14.26
N SER A 429 14.37 25.14 -13.26
CA SER A 429 15.32 26.26 -13.35
C SER A 429 16.41 26.05 -14.40
N ARG A 430 16.98 24.85 -14.53
CA ARG A 430 17.95 24.53 -15.59
C ARG A 430 17.35 24.62 -17.00
N GLY A 431 16.11 24.16 -17.19
CA GLY A 431 15.43 24.25 -18.48
C GLY A 431 15.27 25.69 -18.98
N LEU A 432 15.04 26.63 -18.05
CA LEU A 432 14.93 28.05 -18.36
C LEU A 432 16.26 28.67 -18.79
N HIS A 433 17.37 28.29 -18.14
CA HIS A 433 18.69 28.77 -18.54
C HIS A 433 19.08 28.30 -19.95
N TYR A 434 18.76 27.06 -20.32
CA TYR A 434 18.99 26.57 -21.68
C TYR A 434 18.09 27.25 -22.72
N SER A 435 16.83 27.53 -22.38
CA SER A 435 15.91 28.22 -23.30
C SER A 435 16.24 29.70 -23.49
N ALA A 436 16.87 30.35 -22.49
CA ALA A 436 17.30 31.74 -22.58
C ALA A 436 18.64 31.90 -23.32
N ALA A 437 19.60 30.97 -23.12
CA ALA A 437 20.91 31.01 -23.77
C ALA A 437 20.86 30.67 -25.28
N ASN A 438 19.80 29.99 -25.74
CA ASN A 438 19.67 29.57 -27.14
C ASN A 438 18.62 30.34 -27.93
N ARG A 439 18.17 31.51 -27.45
CA ARG A 439 17.54 32.50 -28.32
C ARG A 439 18.68 33.19 -29.08
N PRO A 440 18.92 32.89 -30.37
CA PRO A 440 19.83 33.72 -31.15
C PRO A 440 19.30 35.14 -31.06
N SER A 441 20.14 36.05 -30.57
CA SER A 441 19.92 37.48 -30.65
C SER A 441 19.57 37.77 -32.10
N PHE A 442 18.28 38.00 -32.39
CA PHE A 442 17.84 38.48 -33.67
C PHE A 442 18.32 39.94 -33.73
N VAL A 443 19.60 40.10 -34.05
CA VAL A 443 20.21 41.38 -34.39
C VAL A 443 19.41 41.88 -35.58
N GLY A 444 18.72 43.01 -35.37
CA GLY A 444 17.71 43.53 -36.27
C GLY A 444 18.16 43.55 -37.71
N MET A 445 17.55 42.70 -38.53
CA MET A 445 17.46 42.95 -39.96
C MET A 445 16.31 43.94 -40.13
N GLN A 446 16.71 45.20 -40.32
CA GLN A 446 15.85 46.34 -40.60
C GLN A 446 14.95 46.01 -41.81
N PRO A 447 13.61 46.12 -41.70
CA PRO A 447 12.75 45.88 -42.85
C PRO A 447 12.95 47.02 -43.88
N PRO A 448 13.18 46.71 -45.17
CA PRO A 448 13.18 47.73 -46.19
C PRO A 448 11.78 48.32 -46.35
N GLN A 449 11.72 49.64 -46.44
CA GLN A 449 10.51 50.42 -46.59
C GLN A 449 9.82 50.14 -47.94
N ALA A 450 8.51 49.93 -47.84
CA ALA A 450 7.44 50.29 -48.76
C ALA A 450 7.54 49.91 -50.25
N PHE A 451 6.54 49.16 -50.73
CA PHE A 451 5.83 49.55 -51.95
C PHE A 451 4.34 49.16 -51.83
N MET A 452 3.48 50.17 -51.80
CA MET A 452 2.03 50.05 -52.02
C MET A 452 1.76 49.67 -53.47
N SER A 453 0.73 48.85 -53.72
CA SER A 453 -0.27 48.90 -54.83
C SER A 453 -1.10 47.58 -54.82
N PRO A 454 -2.23 47.43 -55.55
CA PRO A 454 -3.56 47.52 -54.96
C PRO A 454 -4.39 46.22 -55.07
N SER A 455 -5.54 46.23 -54.38
CA SER A 455 -6.77 45.45 -54.60
C SER A 455 -6.76 44.35 -55.68
N PHE A 456 -7.02 43.10 -55.25
CA PHE A 456 -7.69 42.11 -56.10
C PHE A 456 -8.75 41.34 -55.30
N THR A 457 -9.98 41.45 -55.80
CA THR A 457 -11.20 40.76 -55.40
C THR A 457 -11.26 39.33 -55.97
N GLY A 458 -11.93 38.45 -55.24
CA GLY A 458 -12.36 37.12 -55.69
C GLY A 458 -11.65 36.00 -54.93
N ARG A 459 -12.25 34.85 -54.66
CA ARG A 459 -13.59 34.31 -54.93
C ARG A 459 -13.70 33.09 -54.01
N SER A 460 -14.94 32.70 -53.72
CA SER A 460 -15.37 31.47 -53.04
C SER A 460 -14.46 30.25 -53.21
N GLU A 461 -14.28 29.47 -52.13
CA GLU A 461 -14.58 28.03 -52.20
C GLU A 461 -14.77 27.44 -50.80
N GLU A 462 -15.95 26.84 -50.61
CA GLU A 462 -16.30 25.94 -49.53
C GLU A 462 -15.39 24.71 -49.56
N THR A 463 -14.93 24.24 -48.41
CA THR A 463 -14.67 22.80 -48.26
C THR A 463 -15.01 22.36 -46.84
N THR A 464 -16.22 21.86 -46.75
CA THR A 464 -16.76 21.00 -45.72
C THR A 464 -15.88 19.75 -45.55
N LEU A 465 -15.35 19.51 -44.35
CA LEU A 465 -14.93 18.17 -43.93
C LEU A 465 -15.57 17.84 -42.59
N LEU A 466 -16.61 17.03 -42.71
CA LEU A 466 -17.27 16.28 -41.65
C LEU A 466 -16.28 15.39 -40.91
N TYR A 467 -16.29 15.47 -39.58
CA TYR A 467 -15.92 14.34 -38.72
C TYR A 467 -16.99 14.25 -37.61
N ASN A 468 -17.78 13.17 -37.69
CA ASN A 468 -18.75 12.74 -36.68
C ASN A 468 -18.08 12.54 -35.30
N PRO A 469 -18.83 12.73 -34.21
CA PRO A 469 -19.60 11.60 -33.66
C PRO A 469 -21.11 11.72 -33.85
#